data_AF-A0A950RHC0-F1
#
_entry.id   AF-A0A950RHC0-F1
#
_cell.length_a   1.000
_cell.length_b   1.000
_cell.length_c   1.000
_cell.angle_alpha   90.00
_cell.angle_beta   90.00
_cell.angle_gamma   90.00
#
_symmetry.space_group_name_H-M   'P 1'
#
loop_
_entity.id
_entity.type
_entity.pdbx_description
1 polymer ?
#
loop_
_entity_poly.entity_id
_entity_poly.type
_entity_poly.pdbx_seq_one_letter_code
_entity_poly.pdbx_strand_id
1 'polypeptide(L)'
;MLTRRSTLAGGLAAAGSAATRRARAANAPGVTATEIKIGQTMPYSGPVSNYGTIGRAQQAYFAMINAQGGINGRTINLISR
;
A
#
# COMPACT_ATOMS: atom_id res chain seq x y z
N MET A 1 35.73 5.09 -51.20
CA MET A 1 34.92 4.00 -50.62
C MET A 1 35.13 4.01 -49.11
N LEU A 2 34.28 4.71 -48.35
CA LEU A 2 34.33 4.73 -46.89
C LEU A 2 33.31 3.72 -46.32
N THR A 3 33.82 2.82 -45.49
CA THR A 3 33.19 1.60 -44.98
C THR A 3 32.10 1.91 -43.95
N ARG A 4 30.85 1.54 -44.26
CA ARG A 4 29.64 1.71 -43.43
C ARG A 4 29.57 0.75 -42.22
N ARG A 5 30.62 0.66 -41.39
CA ARG A 5 30.69 -0.35 -40.31
C ARG A 5 31.01 0.13 -38.89
N SER A 6 31.12 1.43 -38.62
CA SER A 6 31.60 1.91 -37.31
C SER A 6 30.57 2.59 -36.38
N THR A 7 29.27 2.58 -36.66
CA THR A 7 28.29 3.34 -35.84
C THR A 7 27.38 2.51 -34.92
N LEU A 8 27.63 1.22 -34.69
CA LEU A 8 26.74 0.35 -33.90
C LEU A 8 27.15 0.09 -32.44
N ALA A 9 28.19 0.75 -31.92
CA ALA A 9 28.74 0.43 -30.58
C ALA A 9 28.62 1.56 -29.53
N GLY A 10 27.63 2.46 -29.63
CA GLY A 10 27.60 3.68 -28.80
C GLY A 10 26.29 4.06 -28.11
N GLY A 11 25.26 3.20 -28.03
CA GLY A 11 23.89 3.69 -27.78
C GLY A 11 23.00 2.92 -26.82
N LEU A 12 23.50 2.10 -25.89
CA LEU A 12 22.63 1.33 -24.99
C LEU A 12 23.14 1.30 -23.54
N ALA A 13 23.09 2.43 -22.83
CA ALA A 13 23.35 2.43 -21.37
C ALA A 13 22.64 3.58 -20.62
N ALA A 14 21.44 4.00 -21.05
CA ALA A 14 20.65 5.02 -20.33
C ALA A 14 19.21 4.58 -20.02
N ALA A 15 18.91 3.29 -20.04
CA ALA A 15 17.62 2.75 -19.66
C ALA A 15 17.79 1.93 -18.37
N GLY A 16 17.47 2.51 -17.21
CA GLY A 16 17.51 1.70 -15.98
C GLY A 16 17.50 2.41 -14.64
N SER A 17 17.19 3.70 -14.55
CA SER A 17 16.83 4.30 -13.27
C SER A 17 15.59 5.14 -13.45
N ALA A 18 14.50 4.47 -13.86
CA ALA A 18 13.18 4.86 -13.40
C ALA A 18 13.23 4.74 -11.87
N ALA A 19 13.69 5.80 -11.21
CA ALA A 19 13.51 5.97 -9.80
C ALA A 19 12.00 5.92 -9.59
N THR A 20 11.49 4.75 -9.20
CA THR A 20 10.15 4.62 -8.65
C THR A 20 10.08 5.69 -7.57
N ARG A 21 9.40 6.81 -7.88
CA ARG A 21 9.05 7.80 -6.89
C ARG A 21 8.13 7.06 -5.94
N ARG A 22 8.71 6.45 -4.90
CA ARG A 22 7.92 5.98 -3.75
C ARG A 22 7.20 7.23 -3.29
N ALA A 23 5.89 7.26 -3.46
CA ALA A 23 5.08 8.33 -2.90
C ALA A 23 5.49 8.45 -1.43
N ARG A 24 6.17 9.55 -1.09
CA ARG A 24 6.51 9.85 0.29
C ARG A 24 5.15 10.02 0.94
N ALA A 25 4.79 9.12 1.85
CA ALA A 25 3.56 9.28 2.61
C ALA A 25 3.58 10.73 3.12
N ALA A 26 2.65 11.54 2.63
CA ALA A 26 2.32 12.75 3.32
C ALA A 26 2.04 12.29 4.76
N ASN A 27 2.65 12.93 5.75
CA ASN A 27 2.50 12.62 7.16
C ASN A 27 1.07 12.99 7.62
N ALA A 28 0.07 12.41 6.96
CA ALA A 28 -1.33 12.55 7.30
C ALA A 28 -1.53 11.84 8.65
N PRO A 29 -2.40 12.37 9.52
CA PRO A 29 -2.75 11.71 10.76
C PRO A 29 -3.08 10.23 10.53
N GLY A 30 -2.44 9.35 11.29
CA GLY A 30 -2.64 7.91 11.20
C GLY A 30 -1.83 7.18 10.11
N VAL A 31 -1.02 7.87 9.30
CA VAL A 31 -0.17 7.21 8.28
C VAL A 31 1.31 7.38 8.64
N THR A 32 2.02 6.27 8.75
CA THR A 32 3.48 6.25 8.95
C THR A 32 4.19 5.57 7.77
N ALA A 33 5.51 5.37 7.89
CA ALA A 33 6.26 4.60 6.91
C ALA A 33 5.83 3.12 6.85
N THR A 34 5.25 2.58 7.93
CA THR A 34 4.98 1.14 8.11
C THR A 34 3.53 0.81 8.48
N GLU A 35 2.74 1.78 8.94
CA GLU A 35 1.37 1.57 9.43
C GLU A 35 0.39 2.57 8.79
N ILE A 36 -0.83 2.10 8.53
CA ILE A 36 -2.02 2.93 8.31
C ILE A 36 -3.02 2.62 9.44
N LYS A 37 -3.35 3.62 10.24
CA LYS A 37 -4.28 3.53 11.36
C LYS A 37 -5.65 4.05 10.94
N ILE A 38 -6.68 3.22 11.12
CA ILE A 38 -8.06 3.54 10.77
C ILE A 38 -8.91 3.39 12.03
N GLY A 39 -9.66 4.44 12.37
CA GLY A 39 -10.70 4.38 13.39
C GLY A 39 -12.05 4.01 12.78
N GLN A 40 -12.80 3.16 13.46
CA GLN A 40 -14.13 2.75 13.06
C GLN A 40 -15.04 2.71 14.30
N THR A 41 -16.28 3.15 14.13
CA THR A 41 -17.35 3.06 15.14
C THR A 41 -18.37 2.00 14.70
N MET A 42 -18.63 1.00 15.54
CA MET A 42 -19.60 -0.07 15.28
C MET A 42 -20.45 -0.32 16.53
N PRO A 43 -21.76 -0.56 16.38
CA PRO A 43 -22.55 -1.02 17.50
C PRO A 43 -22.21 -2.48 17.84
N TYR A 44 -21.30 -2.69 18.78
CA TYR A 44 -20.99 -4.02 19.30
C TYR A 44 -21.92 -4.48 20.43
N SER A 45 -22.78 -3.58 20.92
CA SER A 45 -23.74 -3.83 21.99
C SER A 45 -25.08 -3.13 21.72
N GLY A 46 -26.09 -3.45 22.53
CA GLY A 46 -27.43 -2.89 22.40
C GLY A 46 -28.31 -3.54 21.31
N PRO A 47 -29.47 -2.92 20.99
CA PRO A 47 -30.49 -3.52 20.11
C PRO A 47 -30.02 -3.81 18.68
N VAL A 48 -28.99 -3.10 18.23
CA VAL A 48 -28.43 -3.17 16.87
C VAL A 48 -27.04 -3.82 16.84
N SER A 49 -26.71 -4.61 17.87
CA SER A 49 -25.42 -5.29 18.02
C SER A 49 -25.10 -6.32 16.93
N ASN A 50 -26.11 -6.80 16.20
CA ASN A 50 -25.96 -7.71 15.08
C ASN A 50 -25.06 -7.13 13.96
N TYR A 51 -25.05 -5.80 13.77
CA TYR A 51 -24.13 -5.14 12.83
C TYR A 51 -22.66 -5.22 13.28
N GLY A 52 -22.37 -5.53 14.55
CA GLY A 52 -21.02 -5.81 15.03
C GLY A 52 -20.29 -6.91 14.24
N THR A 53 -21.03 -7.83 13.63
CA THR A 53 -20.46 -8.83 12.71
C THR A 53 -19.77 -8.21 11.50
N ILE A 54 -20.25 -7.06 10.99
CA ILE A 54 -19.63 -6.32 9.89
C ILE A 54 -18.25 -5.82 10.30
N GLY A 55 -18.12 -5.20 11.48
CA GLY A 55 -16.84 -4.74 11.99
C GLY A 55 -15.82 -5.88 12.17
N ARG A 56 -16.28 -7.04 12.65
CA ARG A 56 -15.42 -8.24 12.75
C ARG A 56 -14.99 -8.76 11.38
N ALA A 57 -15.89 -8.75 10.40
CA ALA A 57 -15.56 -9.13 9.02
C ALA A 57 -14.53 -8.16 8.40
N GLN A 58 -14.67 -6.85 8.64
CA GLN A 58 -13.70 -5.85 8.21
C GLN A 58 -12.32 -6.07 8.85
N GLN A 59 -12.26 -6.39 10.15
CA GLN A 59 -11.00 -6.73 10.81
C GLN A 59 -10.33 -7.95 10.18
N ALA A 60 -11.09 -9.02 9.91
CA ALA A 60 -10.58 -10.22 9.24
C ALA A 60 -10.09 -9.92 7.82
N TYR A 61 -10.81 -9.07 7.09
CA TYR A 61 -10.42 -8.65 5.74
C TYR A 61 -9.10 -7.87 5.73
N PHE A 62 -8.90 -6.94 6.65
CA PHE A 62 -7.62 -6.24 6.76
C PHE A 62 -6.48 -7.14 7.26
N ALA A 63 -6.78 -8.12 8.11
CA ALA A 63 -5.80 -9.15 8.46
C ALA A 63 -5.33 -9.93 7.23
N MET A 64 -6.25 -10.32 6.33
CA MET A 64 -5.92 -10.95 5.05
C MET A 64 -5.06 -10.04 4.17
N ILE A 65 -5.43 -8.76 4.01
CA ILE A 65 -4.61 -7.79 3.24
C ILE A 65 -3.20 -7.68 3.84
N ASN A 66 -3.08 -7.60 5.15
CA ASN A 66 -1.78 -7.53 5.83
C ASN A 66 -0.95 -8.79 5.58
N ALA A 67 -1.56 -9.98 5.59
CA ALA A 67 -0.89 -11.22 5.24
C ALA A 67 -0.39 -11.26 3.78
N GLN A 68 -1.00 -10.47 2.89
CA GLN A 68 -0.61 -10.31 1.49
C GLN A 68 0.39 -9.16 1.25
N GLY A 69 0.96 -8.57 2.32
CA GLY A 69 1.96 -7.52 2.22
C GLY A 69 1.42 -6.10 2.45
N GLY A 70 0.14 -5.97 2.82
CA GLY A 70 -0.46 -4.69 3.19
C GLY A 70 -0.69 -3.76 1.99
N ILE A 71 -0.85 -2.46 2.27
CA ILE A 71 -1.06 -1.43 1.24
C ILE A 71 0.21 -0.61 1.09
N ASN A 72 0.82 -0.65 -0.10
CA ASN A 72 2.09 0.04 -0.38
C ASN A 72 3.19 -0.27 0.66
N GLY A 73 3.23 -1.53 1.12
CA GLY A 73 4.15 -1.99 2.17
C GLY A 73 3.82 -1.53 3.59
N ARG A 74 2.60 -1.03 3.83
CA ARG A 74 2.12 -0.64 5.17
C ARG A 74 1.07 -1.60 5.68
N THR A 75 1.21 -1.99 6.93
CA THR A 75 0.21 -2.78 7.65
C THR A 75 -0.96 -1.90 8.05
N ILE A 76 -2.17 -2.40 7.90
CA ILE A 76 -3.39 -1.72 8.31
C ILE A 76 -3.72 -2.11 9.76
N ASN A 77 -3.94 -1.11 10.61
CA ASN A 77 -4.39 -1.26 11.98
C ASN A 77 -5.81 -0.68 12.10
N LEU A 78 -6.82 -1.56 12.02
CA LEU A 78 -8.22 -1.19 12.20
C LEU A 78 -8.57 -1.21 13.69
N ILE A 79 -8.72 -0.02 14.26
CA ILE A 79 -9.20 0.18 15.62
C ILE A 79 -10.72 0.32 15.55
N SER A 80 -11.41 -0.74 15.92
CA SER A 80 -12.86 -0.79 15.95
C SER A 80 -13.38 -0.71 17.38
N ARG A 81 -14.34 0.18 17.62
CA ARG A 81 -15.00 0.37 18.92
C ARG A 81 -16.51 0.51 18.79
#